data_AF-A0A9Q0XB42-F1
#
_entry.id   AF-A0A9Q0XB42-F1
#
_cell.length_a   1.000
_cell.length_b   1.000
_cell.length_c   1.000
_cell.angle_alpha   90.00
_cell.angle_beta   90.00
_cell.angle_gamma   90.00
#
_symmetry.space_group_name_H-M   'P 1'
#
loop_
_entity.id
_entity.type
_entity.pdbx_description
1 polymer ?
#
loop_
_entity_poly.entity_id
_entity_poly.type
_entity_poly.pdbx_seq_one_letter_code
_entity_poly.pdbx_strand_id
1 'polypeptide(L)'
;MMFCEQGTVEDLAQPLLGKILCRDHEAVPYDVFRYGVLTALVLLEFLAKADALYDALGGDSGSADKRVCLATLGTLEEALRDAGVSAPIRYLEAGSKLGPDSLALAMDNALRERQPSVTMKKEEFLKRASSVFVAKVKPVD
;
A
#
# COMPACT_ATOMS: atom_id res chain seq x y z
N MET A 1 -11.26 -13.83 17.24
CA MET A 1 -9.79 -13.75 17.13
C MET A 1 -9.45 -12.41 16.51
N MET A 2 -9.56 -11.31 17.29
CA MET A 2 -9.60 -9.93 16.75
C MET A 2 -8.53 -9.01 17.38
N PHE A 3 -7.70 -9.55 18.28
CA PHE A 3 -6.69 -8.78 19.02
C PHE A 3 -5.26 -8.92 18.47
N CYS A 4 -4.96 -9.95 17.68
CA CYS A 4 -3.65 -10.07 17.02
C CYS A 4 -3.49 -9.07 15.86
N GLU A 5 -4.58 -8.72 15.18
CA GLU A 5 -4.55 -7.80 14.05
C GLU A 5 -4.27 -6.35 14.48
N GLN A 6 -4.66 -5.95 15.70
CA GLN A 6 -4.44 -4.60 16.21
C GLN A 6 -2.95 -4.25 16.31
N GLY A 7 -2.12 -5.16 16.84
CA GLY A 7 -0.67 -4.93 16.93
C GLY A 7 0.00 -4.83 15.56
N THR A 8 -0.47 -5.59 14.57
CA THR A 8 0.04 -5.51 13.19
C THR A 8 -0.34 -4.19 12.52
N VAL A 9 -1.56 -3.72 12.71
CA VAL A 9 -2.01 -2.44 12.13
C VAL A 9 -1.29 -1.26 12.78
N GLU A 10 -1.06 -1.30 14.08
CA GLU A 10 -0.28 -0.28 14.80
C GLU A 10 1.15 -0.17 14.27
N ASP A 11 1.84 -1.32 14.10
CA ASP A 11 3.19 -1.37 13.51
C ASP A 11 3.23 -0.82 12.08
N LEU A 12 2.20 -1.09 11.28
CA LEU A 12 2.07 -0.60 9.91
C LEU A 12 1.74 0.90 9.84
N ALA A 13 1.04 1.43 10.85
CA ALA A 13 0.63 2.83 10.94
C ALA A 13 1.70 3.73 11.57
N GLN A 14 2.66 3.18 12.32
CA GLN A 14 3.70 3.96 13.01
C GLN A 14 4.47 4.92 12.07
N PRO A 15 4.90 4.52 10.86
CA PRO A 15 5.56 5.44 9.92
C PRO A 15 4.63 6.56 9.43
N LEU A 16 3.32 6.28 9.31
CA LEU A 16 2.33 7.31 8.97
C LEU A 16 2.20 8.31 10.11
N LEU A 17 2.05 7.84 11.35
CA LEU A 17 1.93 8.69 12.53
C LEU A 17 3.13 9.62 12.69
N GLY A 18 4.33 9.16 12.32
CA GLY A 18 5.52 10.01 12.27
C GLY A 18 5.44 11.18 11.28
N LYS A 19 4.59 11.11 10.25
CA LYS A 19 4.36 12.19 9.27
C LYS A 19 3.21 13.11 9.62
N ILE A 20 2.16 12.61 10.25
CA ILE A 20 0.88 13.35 10.40
C ILE A 20 0.63 13.88 11.82
N LEU A 21 1.42 13.45 12.81
CA LEU A 21 1.29 13.95 14.18
C LEU A 21 1.97 15.29 14.33
N CYS A 22 1.19 16.28 14.77
CA CYS A 22 1.67 17.58 15.23
C CYS A 22 2.32 17.42 16.62
N ARG A 23 3.65 17.60 16.71
CA ARG A 23 4.42 17.42 17.97
C ARG A 23 4.87 18.73 18.62
N ASP A 24 4.98 19.80 17.83
CA ASP A 24 5.69 21.01 18.23
C ASP A 24 4.75 22.18 18.61
N HIS A 25 3.44 21.95 18.65
CA HIS A 25 2.44 22.97 18.96
C HIS A 25 1.62 22.65 20.21
N GLU A 26 1.31 23.69 21.00
CA GLU A 26 0.46 23.61 22.20
C GLU A 26 -0.97 23.16 21.89
N ALA A 27 -1.46 23.45 20.68
CA ALA A 27 -2.75 23.01 20.17
C ALA A 27 -2.62 22.53 18.72
N VAL A 28 -3.40 21.52 18.35
CA VAL A 28 -3.44 20.97 16.98
C VAL A 28 -4.46 21.76 16.15
N PRO A 29 -4.05 22.45 15.06
CA PRO A 29 -4.98 23.10 14.15
C PRO A 29 -6.01 22.12 13.57
N TYR A 30 -7.24 22.60 13.32
CA TYR A 30 -8.33 21.75 12.84
C TYR A 30 -8.01 21.08 11.50
N ASP A 31 -7.36 21.79 10.58
CA ASP A 31 -6.96 21.29 9.27
C ASP A 31 -5.89 20.21 9.38
N VAL A 32 -4.91 20.36 10.28
CA VAL A 32 -3.91 19.34 10.60
C VAL A 32 -4.55 18.10 11.20
N PHE A 33 -5.42 18.27 12.21
CA PHE A 33 -6.17 17.17 12.81
C PHE A 33 -7.01 16.43 11.77
N ARG A 34 -7.79 17.18 10.96
CA ARG A 34 -8.64 16.62 9.91
C ARG A 34 -7.81 15.89 8.86
N TYR A 35 -6.68 16.45 8.43
CA TYR A 35 -5.75 15.81 7.50
C TYR A 35 -5.23 14.48 8.05
N GLY A 36 -4.77 14.48 9.31
CA GLY A 36 -4.25 13.29 9.98
C GLY A 36 -5.31 12.19 10.08
N VAL A 37 -6.51 12.51 10.58
CA VAL A 37 -7.61 11.54 10.71
C VAL A 37 -8.02 10.96 9.37
N LEU A 38 -8.23 11.80 8.34
CA LEU A 38 -8.60 11.30 7.02
C LEU A 38 -7.50 10.42 6.42
N THR A 39 -6.24 10.81 6.55
CA THR A 39 -5.12 10.03 6.02
C THR A 39 -5.00 8.68 6.72
N ALA A 40 -5.23 8.63 8.03
CA ALA A 40 -5.24 7.38 8.80
C ALA A 40 -6.39 6.45 8.37
N LEU A 41 -7.60 6.98 8.16
CA LEU A 41 -8.73 6.19 7.68
C LEU A 41 -8.48 5.63 6.27
N VAL A 42 -7.89 6.44 5.38
CA VAL A 42 -7.54 5.99 4.04
C VAL A 42 -6.43 4.91 4.09
N LEU A 43 -5.47 5.00 5.01
CA LEU A 43 -4.48 3.93 5.21
C LEU A 43 -5.16 2.61 5.61
N LEU A 44 -6.15 2.64 6.52
CA LEU A 44 -6.86 1.43 6.95
C LEU A 44 -7.60 0.77 5.77
N GLU A 45 -8.29 1.57 4.95
CA GLU A 45 -8.95 1.05 3.75
C GLU A 45 -7.94 0.52 2.74
N PHE A 46 -6.84 1.24 2.52
CA PHE A 46 -5.76 0.82 1.63
C PHE A 46 -5.15 -0.52 2.06
N LEU A 47 -4.88 -0.69 3.37
CA LEU A 47 -4.38 -1.94 3.92
C LEU A 47 -5.39 -3.07 3.74
N ALA A 48 -6.68 -2.83 3.97
CA ALA A 48 -7.72 -3.84 3.72
C ALA A 48 -7.79 -4.26 2.24
N LYS A 49 -7.55 -3.34 1.29
CA LYS A 49 -7.46 -3.68 -0.13
C LYS A 49 -6.18 -4.46 -0.47
N ALA A 50 -5.05 -4.06 0.11
CA ALA A 50 -3.78 -4.78 -0.06
C ALA A 50 -3.85 -6.20 0.53
N ASP A 51 -4.56 -6.35 1.65
CA ASP A 51 -4.85 -7.62 2.32
C ASP A 51 -5.61 -8.59 1.41
N ALA A 52 -6.75 -8.12 0.88
CA ALA A 52 -7.56 -8.87 -0.06
C ALA A 52 -6.80 -9.21 -1.35
N LEU A 53 -5.94 -8.30 -1.82
CA LEU A 53 -5.08 -8.54 -2.98
C LEU A 53 -4.06 -9.65 -2.70
N TYR A 54 -3.40 -9.64 -1.55
CA TYR A 54 -2.48 -10.72 -1.18
C TYR A 54 -3.18 -12.07 -1.09
N ASP A 55 -4.37 -12.13 -0.49
CA ASP A 55 -5.15 -13.36 -0.39
C ASP A 55 -5.51 -13.91 -1.78
N ALA A 56 -5.82 -13.03 -2.74
CA ALA A 56 -6.05 -13.43 -4.14
C ALA A 56 -4.78 -13.98 -4.82
N LEU A 57 -3.58 -13.51 -4.45
CA LEU A 57 -2.31 -14.01 -4.99
C LEU A 57 -1.88 -15.35 -4.37
N GLY A 58 -2.20 -15.58 -3.09
CA GLY A 58 -1.79 -16.78 -2.35
C GLY A 58 -2.60 -18.04 -2.67
N GLY A 59 -3.80 -17.87 -3.23
CA GLY A 59 -4.73 -18.98 -3.49
C GLY A 59 -4.93 -19.84 -2.24
N ASP A 60 -5.04 -21.16 -2.44
CA ASP A 60 -5.29 -22.12 -1.34
C ASP A 60 -4.05 -22.40 -0.46
N SER A 61 -2.87 -21.89 -0.84
CA SER A 61 -1.60 -22.24 -0.20
C SER A 61 -1.26 -21.39 1.03
N GLY A 62 -1.99 -20.29 1.25
CA GLY A 62 -1.74 -19.34 2.35
C GLY A 62 -0.45 -18.52 2.21
N SER A 63 0.33 -18.71 1.14
CA SER A 63 1.56 -17.95 0.89
C SER A 63 1.74 -17.68 -0.60
N ALA A 64 2.05 -16.43 -0.97
CA ALA A 64 2.17 -16.04 -2.37
C ALA A 64 3.63 -16.09 -2.86
N ASP A 65 3.85 -16.38 -4.15
CA ASP A 65 5.18 -16.30 -4.77
C ASP A 65 5.71 -14.86 -4.65
N LYS A 66 6.90 -14.71 -4.08
CA LYS A 66 7.52 -13.41 -3.80
C LYS A 66 7.67 -12.55 -5.05
N ARG A 67 7.93 -13.13 -6.22
CA ARG A 67 8.10 -12.38 -7.48
C ARG A 67 6.78 -11.76 -7.90
N VAL A 68 5.71 -12.53 -7.81
CA VAL A 68 4.34 -12.07 -8.10
C VAL A 68 3.92 -10.95 -7.14
N CYS A 69 4.21 -11.11 -5.84
CA CYS A 69 3.98 -10.06 -4.85
C CYS A 69 4.74 -8.76 -5.17
N LEU A 70 6.03 -8.87 -5.52
CA LEU A 70 6.84 -7.70 -5.86
C LEU A 70 6.37 -7.01 -7.15
N ALA A 71 5.99 -7.77 -8.17
CA ALA A 71 5.42 -7.22 -9.40
C ALA A 71 4.11 -6.47 -9.16
N THR A 72 3.27 -7.03 -8.29
CA THR A 72 2.01 -6.40 -7.87
C THR A 72 2.26 -5.10 -7.12
N LEU A 73 3.15 -5.12 -6.11
CA LEU A 73 3.53 -3.93 -5.34
C LEU A 73 4.17 -2.85 -6.24
N GLY A 74 5.01 -3.25 -7.20
CA GLY A 74 5.61 -2.34 -8.17
C GLY A 74 4.57 -1.68 -9.09
N THR A 75 3.56 -2.44 -9.53
CA THR A 75 2.45 -1.90 -10.32
C THR A 75 1.63 -0.90 -9.51
N LEU A 76 1.40 -1.18 -8.22
CA LEU A 76 0.73 -0.26 -7.30
C LEU A 76 1.51 1.03 -7.09
N GLU A 77 2.82 0.93 -6.89
CA GLU A 77 3.71 2.08 -6.73
C GLU A 77 3.74 2.96 -7.99
N GLU A 78 3.79 2.34 -9.16
CA GLU A 78 3.77 3.00 -10.47
C GLU A 78 2.43 3.70 -10.74
N ALA A 79 1.31 3.09 -10.34
CA ALA A 79 -0.01 3.69 -10.42
C ALA A 79 -0.15 4.93 -9.52
N LEU A 80 0.50 4.92 -8.36
CA LEU A 80 0.50 6.02 -7.40
C LEU A 80 1.59 7.07 -7.67
N ARG A 81 2.41 6.92 -8.72
CA ARG A 81 3.43 7.92 -9.08
C ARG A 81 2.76 9.25 -9.46
N ASP A 82 3.37 10.35 -9.03
CA ASP A 82 2.91 11.66 -9.48
C ASP A 82 3.37 11.86 -10.93
N ALA A 83 2.42 11.88 -11.85
CA ALA A 83 2.68 12.09 -13.27
C ALA A 83 2.73 13.59 -13.65
N GLY A 84 2.54 14.52 -12.69
CA GLY A 84 2.52 15.96 -12.99
C GLY A 84 1.31 16.42 -13.79
N VAL A 85 0.28 15.56 -13.93
CA VAL A 85 -0.96 15.82 -14.65
C VAL A 85 -2.11 16.12 -13.68
N SER A 86 -3.24 16.61 -14.19
CA SER A 86 -4.41 16.95 -13.36
C SER A 86 -5.01 15.71 -12.69
N ALA A 87 -5.69 15.90 -11.55
CA ALA A 87 -6.27 14.80 -10.76
C ALA A 87 -7.14 13.82 -11.58
N PRO A 88 -8.07 14.27 -12.46
CA PRO A 88 -8.88 13.34 -13.26
C PRO A 88 -8.05 12.44 -14.18
N ILE A 89 -7.01 12.99 -14.80
CA ILE A 89 -6.12 12.23 -15.69
C ILE A 89 -5.30 11.24 -14.87
N ARG A 90 -4.76 11.66 -13.71
CA ARG A 90 -4.02 10.78 -12.81
C ARG A 90 -4.83 9.56 -12.38
N TYR A 91 -6.11 9.75 -12.06
CA TYR A 91 -6.97 8.63 -11.67
C TYR A 91 -7.23 7.66 -12.81
N LEU A 92 -7.43 8.16 -14.03
CA LEU A 92 -7.61 7.33 -15.22
C LEU A 92 -6.34 6.53 -15.54
N GLU A 93 -5.18 7.17 -15.50
CA GLU A 93 -3.89 6.51 -15.72
C GLU A 93 -3.59 5.46 -14.66
N ALA A 94 -3.81 5.78 -13.37
CA ALA A 94 -3.68 4.83 -12.28
C ALA A 94 -4.61 3.62 -12.47
N GLY A 95 -5.87 3.87 -12.84
CA GLY A 95 -6.83 2.80 -13.15
C GLY A 95 -6.40 1.93 -14.31
N SER A 96 -5.86 2.51 -15.39
CA SER A 96 -5.33 1.77 -16.54
C SER A 96 -4.11 0.91 -16.18
N LYS A 97 -3.22 1.42 -15.30
CA LYS A 97 -2.05 0.68 -14.82
C LYS A 97 -2.44 -0.47 -13.89
N LEU A 98 -3.47 -0.27 -13.06
CA LEU A 98 -4.04 -1.27 -12.16
C LEU A 98 -5.07 -2.18 -12.83
N GLY A 99 -5.30 -2.01 -14.13
CA GLY A 99 -6.22 -2.84 -14.89
C GLY A 99 -5.78 -4.31 -14.90
N PRO A 100 -6.73 -5.26 -15.06
CA PRO A 100 -6.46 -6.68 -14.97
C PRO A 100 -5.40 -7.14 -15.97
N ASP A 101 -5.44 -6.64 -17.21
CA ASP A 101 -4.47 -7.03 -18.25
C ASP A 101 -3.04 -6.55 -17.92
N SER A 102 -2.91 -5.29 -17.49
CA SER A 102 -1.61 -4.71 -17.10
C SER A 102 -1.00 -5.47 -15.92
N LEU A 103 -1.83 -5.78 -14.91
CA LEU A 103 -1.39 -6.50 -13.72
C LEU A 103 -1.04 -7.96 -14.03
N ALA A 104 -1.88 -8.65 -14.79
CA ALA A 104 -1.62 -10.03 -15.21
C ALA A 104 -0.32 -10.13 -16.02
N LEU A 105 -0.09 -9.19 -16.95
CA LEU A 105 1.16 -9.14 -17.72
C LEU A 105 2.38 -8.92 -16.81
N ALA A 106 2.29 -8.04 -15.82
CA ALA A 106 3.39 -7.81 -14.87
C ALA A 106 3.69 -9.07 -14.05
N MET A 107 2.66 -9.79 -13.60
CA MET A 107 2.79 -11.05 -12.87
C MET A 107 3.39 -12.17 -13.73
N ASP A 108 2.92 -12.34 -14.97
CA ASP A 108 3.45 -13.33 -15.92
C ASP A 108 4.93 -13.08 -16.22
N ASN A 109 5.31 -11.82 -16.41
CA ASN A 109 6.71 -11.45 -16.64
C ASN A 109 7.58 -11.79 -15.42
N ALA A 110 7.09 -11.53 -14.20
CA ALA A 110 7.82 -11.85 -12.98
C ALA A 110 8.01 -13.37 -12.78
N LEU A 111 7.04 -14.19 -13.20
CA LEU A 111 7.15 -15.65 -13.14
C LEU A 111 8.15 -16.22 -14.14
N ARG A 112 8.36 -15.54 -15.28
CA ARG A 112 9.35 -15.92 -16.32
C ARG A 112 10.80 -15.69 -15.88
N GLU A 113 11.03 -14.88 -14.85
CA GLU A 113 12.38 -14.65 -14.31
C GLU A 113 12.93 -15.96 -13.72
N ARG A 114 14.15 -16.35 -14.12
CA ARG A 114 14.83 -17.59 -13.69
C ARG A 114 15.40 -17.51 -12.26
N GLN A 115 14.65 -16.92 -11.35
CA GLN A 115 14.98 -16.87 -9.93
C GLN A 115 14.25 -18.00 -9.18
N PRO A 116 14.86 -18.57 -8.12
CA PRO A 116 14.18 -19.56 -7.29
C PRO A 116 12.91 -18.96 -6.67
N SER A 117 11.81 -19.71 -6.74
CA SER A 117 10.54 -19.32 -6.11
C SER A 117 10.70 -19.35 -4.59
N VAL A 118 10.55 -18.19 -3.98
CA VAL A 118 10.49 -18.00 -2.53
C VAL A 118 9.10 -17.48 -2.22
N THR A 119 8.49 -17.91 -1.12
CA THR A 119 7.19 -17.35 -0.71
C THR A 119 7.40 -16.04 0.06
N MET A 120 6.47 -15.10 -0.11
CA MET A 120 6.37 -13.90 0.71
C MET A 120 5.23 -14.11 1.71
N LYS A 121 5.41 -13.69 2.97
CA LYS A 121 4.34 -13.71 3.98
C LYS A 121 3.43 -12.48 3.86
N LYS A 122 2.19 -12.62 4.33
CA LYS A 122 1.17 -11.57 4.32
C LYS A 122 1.63 -10.30 5.03
N GLU A 123 2.26 -10.45 6.21
CA GLU A 123 2.75 -9.32 7.00
C GLU A 123 3.87 -8.55 6.27
N GLU A 124 4.75 -9.27 5.55
CA GLU A 124 5.79 -8.64 4.74
C GLU A 124 5.18 -7.84 3.58
N PHE A 125 4.17 -8.40 2.91
CA PHE A 125 3.46 -7.74 1.83
C PHE A 125 2.77 -6.45 2.31
N LEU A 126 2.01 -6.52 3.39
CA LEU A 126 1.31 -5.37 3.98
C LEU A 126 2.29 -4.28 4.42
N LYS A 127 3.45 -4.64 4.97
CA LYS A 127 4.50 -3.68 5.34
C LYS A 127 5.10 -2.94 4.15
N ARG A 128 5.26 -3.62 3.02
CA ARG A 128 5.71 -2.98 1.78
C ARG A 128 4.61 -2.09 1.20
N ALA A 129 3.36 -2.56 1.19
CA ALA A 129 2.22 -1.77 0.74
C ALA A 129 2.04 -0.49 1.58
N SER A 130 2.12 -0.58 2.91
CA SER A 130 2.04 0.60 3.80
C SER A 130 3.14 1.61 3.49
N SER A 131 4.35 1.14 3.18
CA SER A 131 5.47 2.00 2.78
C SER A 131 5.18 2.75 1.48
N VAL A 132 4.55 2.12 0.49
CA VAL A 132 4.11 2.77 -0.76
C VAL A 132 3.11 3.89 -0.47
N PHE A 133 2.13 3.63 0.41
CA PHE A 133 1.16 4.65 0.83
C PHE A 133 1.83 5.83 1.55
N VAL A 134 2.63 5.54 2.57
CA VAL A 134 3.31 6.54 3.40
C VAL A 134 4.24 7.40 2.55
N ALA A 135 4.88 6.85 1.52
CA ALA A 135 5.70 7.64 0.59
C ALA A 135 4.93 8.76 -0.12
N LYS A 136 3.61 8.65 -0.27
CA LYS A 136 2.74 9.67 -0.90
C LYS A 136 2.15 10.68 0.10
N VAL A 137 2.21 10.37 1.39
CA VAL A 137 1.72 11.26 2.43
C VAL A 137 2.71 12.40 2.63
N LYS A 138 2.19 13.63 2.61
CA LYS A 138 2.96 14.83 2.91
C LYS A 138 3.09 14.94 4.43
N PRO A 139 4.29 15.23 4.96
CA PRO A 139 4.43 15.52 6.38
C PRO A 139 3.64 16.78 6.74
N VAL A 140 3.14 16.81 7.97
CA VAL A 140 2.68 18.01 8.64
C VAL A 140 3.91 18.70 9.21
N ASP A 141 4.03 20.00 8.97
CA ASP A 141 5.05 20.88 9.54
C ASP A 141 4.57 21.47 10.87
#